data_AF-A0A662BFU9-F1
#
_entry.id   AF-A0A662BFU9-F1
#
_cell.length_a   1.000
_cell.length_b   1.000
_cell.length_c   1.000
_cell.angle_alpha   90.00
_cell.angle_beta   90.00
_cell.angle_gamma   90.00
#
_symmetry.space_group_name_H-M   'P 1'
#
loop_
_entity.id
_entity.type
_entity.pdbx_description
1 polymer ?
#
loop_
_entity_poly.entity_id
_entity_poly.type
_entity_poly.pdbx_seq_one_letter_code
_entity_poly.pdbx_strand_id
1 'polypeptide(L)'
;MDISSISEKYRKISKDVNFFALLLVASSLFFSRFLISIGFILVVFNWVAEGGFKKKFEFINKNKSAFYILLLWVFHLIGLAYTENLEGGIFDIRIKSFLFIIPAYGSGILLSNKRKNIVFYVYILSALIASIISSLSFYIGNDFASIEDLGGISLVGGNLYQAILINIAISLLCFFLISYKKSKYSLIYFVTIIW
;
A
#
# COMPACT_ATOMS: atom_id res chain seq x y z
N MET A 1 27.10 -4.00 27.66
CA MET A 1 26.05 -4.36 26.69
C MET A 1 26.57 -3.96 25.33
N ASP A 2 26.82 -4.92 24.45
CA ASP A 2 27.60 -4.71 23.22
C ASP A 2 26.80 -3.92 22.18
N ILE A 3 27.40 -2.92 21.53
CA ILE A 3 26.75 -2.01 20.57
C ILE A 3 26.17 -2.80 19.38
N SER A 4 26.82 -3.91 19.02
CA SER A 4 26.36 -4.88 18.04
C SER A 4 24.97 -5.45 18.38
N SER A 5 24.77 -5.89 19.63
CA SER A 5 23.53 -6.52 20.12
C SER A 5 22.34 -5.55 20.15
N ILE A 6 22.58 -4.28 20.45
CA ILE A 6 21.55 -3.23 20.47
C ILE A 6 21.08 -2.95 19.04
N SER A 7 22.02 -2.89 18.08
CA SER A 7 21.71 -2.65 16.67
C SER A 7 20.89 -3.78 16.04
N GLU A 8 21.15 -5.05 16.41
CA GLU A 8 20.38 -6.19 15.92
C GLU A 8 18.96 -6.21 16.47
N LYS A 9 18.80 -5.96 17.77
CA LYS A 9 17.48 -5.86 18.41
C LYS A 9 16.63 -4.77 17.75
N TYR A 10 17.22 -3.60 17.52
CA TYR A 10 16.56 -2.49 16.84
C TYR A 10 16.13 -2.87 15.41
N ARG A 11 17.02 -3.50 14.64
CA ARG A 11 16.73 -3.94 13.27
C ARG A 11 15.59 -4.96 13.20
N LYS A 12 15.46 -5.82 14.21
CA LYS A 12 14.35 -6.77 14.31
C LYS A 12 13.02 -6.04 14.58
N ILE A 13 13.01 -5.12 15.54
CA ILE A 13 11.81 -4.33 15.88
C ILE A 13 11.32 -3.54 14.67
N SER A 14 12.21 -2.81 13.97
CA SER A 14 11.78 -2.06 12.78
C SER A 14 11.17 -2.98 11.71
N LYS A 15 11.73 -4.19 11.49
CA LYS A 15 11.15 -5.15 10.55
C LYS A 15 9.76 -5.63 10.96
N ASP A 16 9.51 -5.76 12.26
CA ASP A 16 8.20 -6.16 12.77
C ASP A 16 7.20 -5.02 12.62
N VAL A 17 7.58 -3.78 12.97
CA VAL A 17 6.76 -2.58 12.79
C VAL A 17 6.39 -2.37 11.32
N ASN A 18 7.37 -2.38 10.41
CA ASN A 18 7.10 -2.27 8.97
C ASN A 18 6.20 -3.40 8.46
N PHE A 19 6.34 -4.62 9.00
CA PHE A 19 5.50 -5.74 8.60
C PHE A 19 4.05 -5.53 9.00
N PHE A 20 3.78 -5.18 10.26
CA PHE A 20 2.42 -4.92 10.73
C PHE A 20 1.80 -3.67 10.07
N ALA A 21 2.59 -2.62 9.86
CA ALA A 21 2.13 -1.43 9.15
C ALA A 21 1.68 -1.76 7.72
N LEU A 22 2.45 -2.58 6.99
CA LEU A 22 2.08 -2.99 5.64
C LEU A 22 0.91 -3.98 5.60
N LEU A 23 0.76 -4.85 6.60
CA LEU A 23 -0.45 -5.67 6.73
C LEU A 23 -1.69 -4.81 6.93
N LEU A 24 -1.59 -3.79 7.78
CA LEU A 24 -2.66 -2.83 8.02
C LEU A 24 -3.01 -2.07 6.73
N VAL A 25 -2.02 -1.56 5.99
CA VAL A 25 -2.27 -0.90 4.70
C VAL A 25 -2.94 -1.86 3.72
N ALA A 26 -2.40 -3.07 3.57
CA ALA A 26 -2.88 -4.06 2.61
C ALA A 26 -4.36 -4.43 2.81
N SER A 27 -4.79 -4.60 4.07
CA SER A 27 -6.20 -4.85 4.35
C SER A 27 -7.06 -3.60 4.22
N SER A 28 -6.56 -2.47 4.70
CA SER A 28 -7.33 -1.23 4.80
C SER A 28 -7.62 -0.57 3.45
N LEU A 29 -6.86 -0.89 2.40
CA LEU A 29 -7.11 -0.41 1.04
C LEU A 29 -8.55 -0.62 0.57
N PHE A 30 -9.24 -1.66 1.06
CA PHE A 30 -10.61 -1.95 0.69
C PHE A 30 -11.65 -1.54 1.74
N PHE A 31 -11.25 -1.31 2.99
CA PHE A 31 -12.19 -1.19 4.12
C PHE A 31 -12.13 0.15 4.85
N SER A 32 -11.01 0.89 4.82
CA SER A 32 -10.92 2.16 5.56
C SER A 32 -9.78 3.09 5.11
N ARG A 33 -10.14 4.30 4.64
CA ARG A 33 -9.16 5.38 4.35
C ARG A 33 -8.36 5.83 5.58
N PHE A 34 -8.99 5.76 6.75
CA PHE A 34 -8.37 6.14 8.02
C PHE A 34 -7.23 5.16 8.38
N LEU A 35 -7.49 3.86 8.29
CA LEU A 35 -6.49 2.85 8.61
C LEU A 35 -5.32 2.82 7.60
N ILE A 36 -5.58 3.13 6.32
CA ILE A 36 -4.50 3.35 5.33
C ILE A 36 -3.55 4.45 5.83
N SER A 37 -4.12 5.57 6.28
CA SER A 37 -3.33 6.71 6.78
C SER A 37 -2.50 6.35 8.01
N ILE A 38 -3.07 5.58 8.95
CA ILE A 38 -2.32 5.07 10.11
C ILE A 38 -1.16 4.19 9.67
N GLY A 39 -1.40 3.22 8.78
CA GLY A 39 -0.35 2.33 8.29
C GLY A 39 0.79 3.08 7.62
N PHE A 40 0.47 4.09 6.80
CA PHE A 40 1.44 4.98 6.18
C PHE A 40 2.24 5.81 7.18
N ILE A 41 1.59 6.37 8.21
CA ILE A 41 2.28 7.07 9.29
C ILE A 41 3.24 6.13 10.03
N LEU A 42 2.84 4.89 10.30
CA LEU A 42 3.71 3.90 10.95
C LEU A 42 4.95 3.56 10.10
N VAL A 43 4.80 3.42 8.78
CA VAL A 43 5.94 3.19 7.86
C VAL A 43 6.91 4.38 7.91
N VAL A 44 6.41 5.61 7.81
CA VAL A 44 7.26 6.81 7.81
C VAL A 44 7.91 7.01 9.17
N PHE A 45 7.17 6.84 10.27
CA PHE A 45 7.69 7.00 11.62
C PHE A 45 8.78 5.96 11.91
N ASN A 46 8.57 4.71 11.51
CA ASN A 46 9.60 3.68 11.62
C ASN A 46 10.82 4.00 10.76
N TRP A 47 10.62 4.49 9.54
CA TRP A 47 11.72 4.95 8.69
C TRP A 47 12.51 6.12 9.30
N VAL A 48 11.86 7.07 9.98
CA VAL A 48 12.56 8.15 10.70
C VAL A 48 13.32 7.58 11.90
N ALA A 49 12.68 6.73 12.70
CA ALA A 49 13.28 6.11 13.88
C ALA A 49 14.53 5.28 13.53
N GLU A 50 14.55 4.66 12.34
CA GLU A 50 15.67 3.86 11.86
C GLU A 50 16.97 4.67 11.69
N GLY A 51 16.86 5.99 11.52
CA GLY A 51 18.00 6.87 11.30
C GLY A 51 18.81 6.51 10.06
N GLY A 52 20.13 6.72 10.10
CA GLY A 52 21.03 6.33 9.01
C GLY A 52 20.80 7.08 7.69
N PHE A 53 20.30 8.32 7.77
CA PHE A 53 19.82 9.09 6.61
C PHE A 53 20.84 9.21 5.48
N LYS A 54 22.14 9.27 5.78
CA LYS A 54 23.20 9.28 4.75
C LYS A 54 23.07 8.10 3.77
N LYS A 55 22.92 6.87 4.28
CA LYS A 55 22.75 5.67 3.44
C LYS A 55 21.42 5.67 2.68
N LYS A 56 20.37 6.24 3.27
CA LYS A 56 19.04 6.36 2.67
C LYS A 56 19.04 7.33 1.49
N PHE A 57 19.68 8.49 1.65
CA PHE A 57 19.86 9.45 0.56
C PHE A 57 20.79 8.90 -0.53
N GLU A 58 21.85 8.17 -0.17
CA GLU A 58 22.68 7.46 -1.16
C GLU A 58 21.86 6.44 -1.96
N PHE A 59 20.95 5.70 -1.33
CA PHE A 59 20.03 4.79 -2.04
C PHE A 59 19.13 5.54 -3.02
N ILE A 60 18.53 6.65 -2.59
CA ILE A 60 17.63 7.46 -3.42
C ILE A 60 18.39 8.01 -4.63
N ASN A 61 19.60 8.53 -4.43
CA ASN A 61 20.42 9.07 -5.53
C ASN A 61 20.87 7.98 -6.52
N LYS A 62 21.12 6.76 -6.05
CA LYS A 62 21.49 5.63 -6.92
C LYS A 62 20.29 5.05 -7.67
N ASN A 63 19.09 5.12 -7.10
CA ASN A 63 17.88 4.59 -7.69
C ASN A 63 17.09 5.70 -8.41
N LYS A 64 17.29 5.81 -9.74
CA LYS A 64 16.64 6.83 -10.58
C LYS A 64 15.12 6.88 -10.37
N SER A 65 14.45 5.73 -10.24
CA SER A 65 13.01 5.69 -10.02
C SER A 65 12.62 6.30 -8.66
N ALA A 66 13.33 5.94 -7.59
CA ALA A 66 13.10 6.52 -6.27
C ALA A 66 13.39 8.02 -6.26
N PHE A 67 14.44 8.46 -6.95
CA PHE A 67 14.77 9.87 -7.11
C PHE A 67 13.67 10.66 -7.80
N TYR A 68 13.19 10.22 -8.97
CA TYR A 68 12.15 10.94 -9.70
C TYR A 68 10.82 10.96 -8.97
N ILE A 69 10.44 9.87 -8.30
CA ILE A 69 9.22 9.83 -7.47
C ILE A 69 9.33 10.83 -6.31
N LEU A 70 10.48 10.87 -5.63
CA LEU A 70 10.71 11.84 -4.56
C LEU A 70 10.69 13.28 -5.11
N LEU A 71 11.32 13.51 -6.27
CA LEU A 71 11.38 14.82 -6.91
C LEU A 71 9.97 15.31 -7.27
N LEU A 72 9.10 14.44 -7.81
CA LEU A 72 7.70 14.76 -8.07
C LEU A 72 6.98 15.20 -6.81
N TRP A 73 7.21 14.53 -5.68
CA TRP A 73 6.61 14.94 -4.41
C TRP A 73 7.17 16.28 -3.92
N VAL A 74 8.49 16.52 -4.02
CA VAL A 74 9.12 17.79 -3.65
C VAL A 74 8.61 18.96 -4.50
N PHE A 75 8.34 18.74 -5.78
CA PHE A 75 7.75 19.79 -6.63
C PHE A 75 6.37 20.26 -6.12
N HIS A 76 5.57 19.37 -5.54
CA HIS A 76 4.29 19.78 -4.93
C HIS A 76 4.49 20.61 -3.67
N LEU A 77 5.56 20.37 -2.90
CA LEU A 77 5.92 21.21 -1.75
C LEU A 77 6.36 22.61 -2.18
N ILE A 78 7.14 22.70 -3.27
CA ILE A 78 7.55 23.99 -3.83
C ILE A 78 6.33 24.75 -4.36
N GLY A 79 5.40 24.05 -5.02
CA GLY A 79 4.14 24.63 -5.48
C GLY A 79 3.28 25.19 -4.34
N LEU A 80 3.32 24.58 -3.15
CA LEU A 80 2.62 25.10 -1.97
C LEU A 80 3.16 26.46 -1.52
N ALA A 81 4.47 26.69 -1.64
CA ALA A 81 5.06 27.98 -1.28
C ALA A 81 4.68 29.11 -2.25
N TYR A 82 4.17 28.76 -3.44
CA TYR A 82 3.76 29.72 -4.47
C TYR A 82 2.25 29.96 -4.51
N THR A 83 1.42 28.99 -4.07
CA THR A 83 -0.03 29.10 -4.15
C THR A 83 -0.61 30.01 -3.06
N GLU A 84 -1.61 30.80 -3.43
CA GLU A 84 -2.42 31.58 -2.46
C GLU A 84 -3.45 30.70 -1.74
N ASN A 85 -3.92 29.62 -2.38
CA ASN A 85 -4.86 28.68 -1.79
C ASN A 85 -4.13 27.59 -1.00
N LEU A 86 -3.74 27.91 0.23
CA LEU A 86 -3.06 26.98 1.14
C LEU A 86 -3.93 25.78 1.51
N GLU A 87 -5.24 25.95 1.63
CA GLU A 87 -6.16 24.86 1.99
C GLU A 87 -6.18 23.76 0.92
N GLY A 88 -6.37 24.15 -0.34
CA GLY A 88 -6.31 23.23 -1.48
C GLY A 88 -4.93 22.61 -1.65
N GLY A 89 -3.86 23.40 -1.51
CA GLY A 89 -2.49 22.90 -1.64
C GLY A 89 -2.12 21.87 -0.57
N ILE A 90 -2.53 22.07 0.69
CA ILE A 90 -2.30 21.11 1.78
C ILE A 90 -3.08 19.81 1.52
N PHE A 91 -4.30 19.92 1.01
CA PHE A 91 -5.10 18.75 0.62
C PHE A 91 -4.42 17.94 -0.49
N ASP A 92 -3.88 18.60 -1.51
CA ASP A 92 -3.17 17.95 -2.61
C ASP A 92 -1.90 17.23 -2.12
N ILE A 93 -1.11 17.87 -1.26
CA ILE A 93 0.07 17.24 -0.64
C ILE A 93 -0.34 16.03 0.18
N ARG A 94 -1.44 16.12 0.94
CA ARG A 94 -1.94 15.00 1.75
C ARG A 94 -2.23 13.78 0.90
N ILE A 95 -2.96 13.95 -0.20
CA ILE A 95 -3.29 12.84 -1.12
C ILE A 95 -2.03 12.28 -1.77
N LYS A 96 -1.09 13.15 -2.16
CA LYS A 96 0.14 12.77 -2.87
C LYS A 96 1.28 12.34 -1.95
N SER A 97 1.10 12.38 -0.63
CA SER A 97 2.08 11.94 0.37
C SER A 97 2.51 10.49 0.16
N PHE A 98 1.65 9.64 -0.45
CA PHE A 98 2.02 8.29 -0.84
C PHE A 98 3.26 8.22 -1.76
N LEU A 99 3.49 9.26 -2.58
CA LEU A 99 4.70 9.35 -3.41
C LEU A 99 5.98 9.38 -2.57
N PHE A 100 5.97 10.00 -1.39
CA PHE A 100 7.12 9.96 -0.47
C PHE A 100 7.28 8.61 0.22
N ILE A 101 6.17 7.90 0.47
CA ILE A 101 6.18 6.62 1.20
C ILE A 101 6.93 5.54 0.41
N ILE A 102 6.83 5.55 -0.92
CA ILE A 102 7.52 4.60 -1.80
C ILE A 102 9.06 4.64 -1.62
N PRO A 103 9.75 5.78 -1.80
CA PRO A 103 11.19 5.89 -1.57
C PRO A 103 11.57 5.75 -0.09
N ALA A 104 10.70 6.16 0.84
CA ALA A 104 10.93 5.91 2.27
C ALA A 104 11.00 4.41 2.57
N TYR A 105 9.98 3.64 2.18
CA TYR A 105 10.00 2.18 2.36
C TYR A 105 11.17 1.51 1.63
N GLY A 106 11.46 1.94 0.39
CA GLY A 106 12.54 1.36 -0.41
C GLY A 106 13.96 1.58 0.16
N SER A 107 14.18 2.71 0.84
CA SER A 107 15.46 3.05 1.47
C SER A 107 15.59 2.57 2.92
N GLY A 108 14.48 2.13 3.55
CA GLY A 108 14.44 1.61 4.91
C GLY A 108 14.83 0.14 5.05
N ILE A 109 14.59 -0.44 6.23
CA ILE A 109 14.85 -1.87 6.45
C ILE A 109 13.78 -2.72 5.76
N LEU A 110 14.20 -3.44 4.73
CA LEU A 110 13.33 -4.27 3.92
C LEU A 110 12.90 -5.57 4.63
N LEU A 111 11.66 -5.96 4.34
CA LEU A 111 11.09 -7.24 4.76
C LEU A 111 11.74 -8.43 4.05
N SER A 112 11.70 -9.60 4.68
CA SER A 112 12.04 -10.86 4.02
C SER A 112 10.99 -11.23 2.96
N ASN A 113 11.39 -12.02 1.95
CA ASN A 113 10.46 -12.45 0.89
C ASN A 113 9.24 -13.19 1.45
N LYS A 114 9.41 -13.98 2.51
CA LYS A 114 8.29 -14.65 3.21
C LYS A 114 7.27 -13.64 3.74
N ARG A 115 7.73 -12.58 4.43
CA ARG A 115 6.85 -11.53 4.98
C ARG A 115 6.19 -10.70 3.88
N LYS A 116 6.91 -10.35 2.82
CA LYS A 116 6.34 -9.67 1.65
C LYS A 116 5.20 -10.48 1.03
N ASN A 117 5.40 -11.78 0.84
CA ASN A 117 4.35 -12.66 0.30
C ASN A 117 3.11 -12.69 1.21
N ILE A 118 3.27 -12.71 2.54
CA ILE A 118 2.12 -12.64 3.46
C ILE A 118 1.35 -11.33 3.27
N VAL A 119 2.03 -10.19 3.13
CA VAL A 119 1.37 -8.90 2.84
C VAL A 119 0.57 -8.97 1.54
N PHE A 120 1.14 -9.57 0.48
CA PHE A 120 0.42 -9.75 -0.78
C PHE A 120 -0.78 -10.70 -0.65
N TYR A 121 -0.68 -11.79 0.12
CA TYR A 121 -1.82 -12.67 0.37
C TYR A 121 -2.93 -11.98 1.16
N VAL A 122 -2.59 -11.15 2.15
CA VAL A 122 -3.58 -10.35 2.89
C VAL A 122 -4.25 -9.33 1.97
N TYR A 123 -3.50 -8.68 1.09
CA TYR A 123 -4.05 -7.79 0.07
C TYR A 123 -5.04 -8.52 -0.84
N ILE A 124 -4.66 -9.67 -1.41
CA ILE A 124 -5.52 -10.49 -2.28
C ILE A 124 -6.78 -10.94 -1.52
N LEU A 125 -6.63 -11.47 -0.31
CA LEU A 125 -7.76 -11.90 0.50
C LEU A 125 -8.72 -10.74 0.83
N SER A 126 -8.18 -9.56 1.09
CA SER A 126 -8.99 -8.36 1.35
C SER A 126 -9.75 -7.93 0.10
N ALA A 127 -9.12 -8.02 -1.08
CA ALA A 127 -9.80 -7.80 -2.36
C ALA A 127 -10.96 -8.78 -2.57
N LEU A 128 -10.73 -10.08 -2.30
CA LEU A 128 -11.75 -11.13 -2.36
C LEU A 128 -12.97 -10.80 -1.50
N ILE A 129 -12.71 -10.55 -0.22
CA ILE A 129 -13.76 -10.23 0.75
C ILE A 129 -14.51 -8.97 0.33
N ALA A 130 -13.78 -7.92 -0.10
CA ALA A 130 -14.39 -6.66 -0.48
C ALA A 130 -15.31 -6.77 -1.70
N SER A 131 -14.95 -7.50 -2.75
CA SER A 131 -15.87 -7.66 -3.89
C SER A 131 -17.06 -8.55 -3.53
N ILE A 132 -16.88 -9.59 -2.71
CA ILE A 132 -18.00 -10.44 -2.26
C ILE A 132 -19.01 -9.57 -1.49
N ILE A 133 -18.53 -8.74 -0.55
CA ILE A 133 -19.41 -7.83 0.20
C ILE A 133 -20.08 -6.85 -0.76
N SER A 134 -19.33 -6.22 -1.67
CA SER A 134 -19.89 -5.22 -2.60
C SER A 134 -20.94 -5.83 -3.54
N SER A 135 -20.68 -7.04 -4.04
CA SER A 135 -21.62 -7.81 -4.85
C SER A 135 -22.88 -8.18 -4.05
N LEU A 136 -22.71 -8.68 -2.83
CA LEU A 136 -23.84 -9.03 -1.97
C LEU A 136 -24.68 -7.80 -1.60
N SER A 137 -24.04 -6.68 -1.27
CA SER A 137 -24.70 -5.40 -1.02
C SER A 137 -25.51 -4.94 -2.23
N PHE A 138 -25.00 -5.15 -3.45
CA PHE A 138 -25.73 -4.84 -4.68
C PHE A 138 -26.96 -5.74 -4.89
N TYR A 139 -26.84 -7.05 -4.65
CA TYR A 139 -27.93 -8.01 -4.85
C TYR A 139 -29.01 -7.95 -3.77
N ILE A 140 -28.65 -7.68 -2.51
CA ILE A 140 -29.60 -7.59 -1.38
C ILE A 140 -30.23 -6.19 -1.30
N GLY A 141 -29.48 -5.15 -1.64
CA GLY A 141 -29.86 -3.75 -1.38
C GLY A 141 -30.78 -3.09 -2.41
N ASN A 142 -31.08 -3.71 -3.55
CA ASN A 142 -31.86 -3.06 -4.60
C ASN A 142 -33.35 -3.44 -4.59
N ASP A 143 -34.16 -2.60 -3.95
CA ASP A 143 -35.36 -2.05 -4.60
C ASP A 143 -34.85 -1.00 -5.61
N PHE A 144 -34.87 -1.33 -6.91
CA PHE A 144 -34.60 -0.47 -8.08
C PHE A 144 -34.08 0.95 -7.80
N ALA A 145 -32.87 1.10 -7.25
CA ALA A 145 -32.18 2.38 -7.28
C ALA A 145 -31.81 2.62 -8.75
N SER A 146 -32.33 3.70 -9.31
CA SER A 146 -32.05 4.16 -10.67
C SER A 146 -30.57 3.98 -11.01
N ILE A 147 -30.30 3.46 -12.21
CA ILE A 147 -28.96 3.13 -12.77
C ILE A 147 -27.92 4.26 -12.61
N GLU A 148 -28.36 5.48 -12.29
CA GLU A 148 -27.52 6.64 -11.95
C GLU A 148 -26.72 6.51 -10.64
N ASP A 149 -27.12 5.68 -9.67
CA ASP A 149 -26.49 5.63 -8.34
C ASP A 149 -25.53 4.43 -8.13
N LEU A 150 -25.09 3.81 -9.23
CA LEU A 150 -24.14 2.69 -9.20
C LEU A 150 -22.83 3.06 -8.48
N GLY A 151 -22.46 4.34 -8.42
CA GLY A 151 -21.21 4.81 -7.80
C GLY A 151 -21.02 4.50 -6.31
N GLY A 152 -22.09 4.14 -5.59
CA GLY A 152 -22.09 3.84 -4.16
C GLY A 152 -21.86 2.37 -3.76
N ILE A 153 -21.70 1.45 -4.72
CA ILE A 153 -21.63 0.00 -4.43
C ILE A 153 -20.32 -0.39 -3.73
N SER A 154 -19.22 0.30 -4.05
CA SER A 154 -17.91 0.05 -3.44
C SER A 154 -17.87 0.46 -1.97
N LEU A 155 -17.16 -0.31 -1.14
CA LEU A 155 -16.99 -0.01 0.28
C LEU A 155 -16.15 1.25 0.54
N VAL A 156 -15.12 1.48 -0.27
CA VAL A 156 -14.18 2.60 -0.12
C VAL A 156 -13.76 3.10 -1.49
N GLY A 157 -13.74 4.43 -1.68
CA GLY A 157 -13.05 5.04 -2.82
C GLY A 157 -13.84 5.12 -4.12
N GLY A 158 -15.05 4.57 -4.18
CA GLY A 158 -15.84 4.48 -5.41
C GLY A 158 -15.50 3.23 -6.22
N ASN A 159 -16.41 2.83 -7.12
CA ASN A 159 -16.27 1.60 -7.90
C ASN A 159 -15.00 1.53 -8.75
N LEU A 160 -14.61 2.65 -9.35
CA LEU A 160 -13.40 2.72 -10.18
C LEU A 160 -12.15 2.43 -9.35
N TYR A 161 -12.08 2.98 -8.14
CA TYR A 161 -10.97 2.75 -7.23
C TYR A 161 -10.88 1.27 -6.84
N GLN A 162 -12.01 0.68 -6.45
CA GLN A 162 -12.05 -0.74 -6.08
C GLN A 162 -11.70 -1.65 -7.27
N ALA A 163 -12.16 -1.34 -8.48
CA ALA A 163 -11.83 -2.09 -9.70
C ALA A 163 -10.33 -2.07 -10.00
N ILE A 164 -9.66 -0.92 -9.87
CA ILE A 164 -8.21 -0.81 -10.04
C ILE A 164 -7.47 -1.68 -9.01
N LEU A 165 -7.90 -1.64 -7.75
CA LEU A 165 -7.28 -2.47 -6.70
C LEU A 165 -7.47 -3.98 -6.96
N ILE A 166 -8.65 -4.40 -7.42
CA ILE A 166 -8.91 -5.79 -7.80
C ILE A 166 -8.03 -6.22 -8.96
N ASN A 167 -7.87 -5.40 -10.00
CA ASN A 167 -6.97 -5.69 -11.13
C ASN A 167 -5.50 -5.87 -10.69
N ILE A 168 -5.06 -5.10 -9.69
CA ILE A 168 -3.73 -5.29 -9.08
C ILE A 168 -3.66 -6.65 -8.35
N ALA A 169 -4.73 -7.07 -7.65
CA ALA A 169 -4.77 -8.37 -6.98
C ALA A 169 -4.71 -9.53 -7.98
N ILE A 170 -5.44 -9.44 -9.10
CA ILE A 170 -5.39 -10.42 -10.20
C ILE A 170 -3.98 -10.47 -10.81
N SER A 171 -3.37 -9.31 -11.04
CA SER A 171 -1.99 -9.22 -11.57
C SER A 171 -0.98 -9.90 -10.63
N LEU A 172 -1.13 -9.74 -9.31
CA LEU A 172 -0.29 -10.41 -8.31
C LEU A 172 -0.52 -11.94 -8.30
N LEU A 173 -1.76 -12.39 -8.44
CA LEU A 173 -2.08 -13.82 -8.57
C LEU A 173 -1.44 -14.43 -9.81
N CYS A 174 -1.52 -13.75 -10.96
CA CYS A 174 -0.84 -14.17 -12.19
C CYS A 174 0.68 -14.27 -11.98
N PHE A 175 1.29 -13.28 -11.33
CA PHE A 175 2.72 -13.32 -10.98
C PHE A 175 3.07 -14.54 -10.11
N PHE A 176 2.26 -14.85 -9.09
CA PHE A 176 2.49 -16.01 -8.24
C PHE A 176 2.26 -17.35 -8.96
N LEU A 177 1.27 -17.43 -9.84
CA LEU A 177 1.01 -18.61 -10.66
C LEU A 177 2.20 -18.92 -11.58
N ILE A 178 2.77 -17.89 -12.22
CA ILE A 178 3.96 -18.02 -13.08
C ILE A 178 5.18 -18.41 -12.23
N SER A 179 5.41 -17.72 -11.12
CA SER A 179 6.60 -17.91 -10.26
C SER A 179 6.61 -19.25 -9.53
N TYR A 180 5.44 -19.81 -9.22
CA TYR A 180 5.28 -21.04 -8.44
C TYR A 180 4.53 -22.15 -9.19
N LYS A 181 4.63 -22.18 -10.53
CA LYS A 181 3.85 -23.04 -11.45
C LYS A 181 3.77 -24.53 -11.05
N LYS A 182 4.84 -25.11 -10.50
CA LYS A 182 4.92 -26.53 -10.08
C LYS A 182 4.55 -26.78 -8.60
N SER A 183 4.14 -25.75 -7.87
CA SER A 183 3.76 -25.86 -6.46
C SER A 183 2.34 -26.41 -6.32
N LYS A 184 2.07 -27.12 -5.20
CA LYS A 184 0.73 -27.59 -4.82
C LYS A 184 -0.32 -26.47 -4.71
N TYR A 185 0.13 -25.21 -4.60
CA TYR A 185 -0.74 -24.02 -4.51
C TYR A 185 -1.14 -23.45 -5.88
N SER A 186 -0.60 -23.96 -6.99
CA SER A 186 -0.87 -23.48 -8.36
C SER A 186 -2.36 -23.52 -8.73
N LEU A 187 -3.06 -24.60 -8.33
CA LEU A 187 -4.51 -24.73 -8.54
C LEU A 187 -5.31 -23.67 -7.78
N ILE A 188 -4.91 -23.35 -6.53
CA ILE A 188 -5.58 -22.33 -5.71
C ILE A 188 -5.47 -20.97 -6.38
N TYR A 189 -4.28 -20.59 -6.87
CA TYR A 189 -4.10 -19.33 -7.57
C TYR A 189 -4.94 -19.27 -8.85
N PHE A 190 -4.99 -20.35 -9.63
CA PHE A 190 -5.80 -20.41 -10.84
C PHE A 190 -7.29 -20.22 -10.56
N VAL A 191 -7.84 -20.91 -9.56
CA VAL A 191 -9.25 -20.78 -9.17
C VAL A 191 -9.55 -19.36 -8.66
N THR A 192 -8.62 -18.76 -7.91
CA THR A 192 -8.78 -17.41 -7.35
C THR A 192 -8.74 -16.31 -8.41
N ILE A 193 -8.08 -16.55 -9.56
CA ILE A 193 -8.05 -15.60 -10.68
C ILE A 193 -9.40 -15.48 -11.39
N ILE A 194 -10.24 -16.52 -11.33
CA ILE A 194 -11.53 -16.58 -12.04
C ILE A 194 -12.64 -15.84 -11.29
N TRP A 195 -12.45 -15.52 -10.01
CA TRP A 195 -13.36 -14.71 -9.21
C TRP A 195 -13.49 -13.28 -9.76
#